data_AF-A0A955D8N1-F1
#
_entry.id   AF-A0A955D8N1-F1
#
_cell.length_a   1.000
_cell.length_b   1.000
_cell.length_c   1.000
_cell.angle_alpha   90.00
_cell.angle_beta   90.00
_cell.angle_gamma   90.00
#
_symmetry.space_group_name_H-M   'P 1'
#
loop_
_entity.id
_entity.type
_entity.pdbx_description
1 polymer ?
#
loop_
_entity_poly.entity_id
_entity_poly.type
_entity_poly.pdbx_seq_one_letter_code
_entity_poly.pdbx_strand_id
1 'polypeptide(L)' 'PMFEKIVVTGDGAHPLYRQLTIESEAPSWNFTKYLLDREGRVVARFDPRTAPNDEALVGRIEELLAQQ' A
#
# COMPACT_ATOMS: atom_id res chain seq x y z
N PRO A 1 16.82 0.56 3.75
CA PRO A 1 16.78 1.85 4.50
C PRO A 1 15.32 2.22 4.76
N MET A 2 15.03 2.97 5.83
CA MET A 2 13.69 3.49 6.15
C MET A 2 13.65 5.00 5.92
N PHE A 3 12.47 5.55 5.62
CA PHE A 3 12.25 7.00 5.46
C PHE A 3 12.02 7.69 6.82
N GLU A 4 12.05 9.03 6.83
CA GLU A 4 11.70 9.83 8.01
C GLU A 4 10.22 9.69 8.40
N LYS A 5 9.89 10.08 9.64
CA LYS A 5 8.51 10.03 10.13
C LYS A 5 7.65 11.10 9.46
N ILE A 6 6.52 10.67 8.90
CA ILE A 6 5.51 11.54 8.29
C ILE A 6 4.11 11.25 8.86
N VAL A 7 3.17 12.17 8.64
CA VAL A 7 1.74 11.98 8.94
C VAL A 7 1.06 11.33 7.74
N VAL A 8 0.22 10.32 7.99
CA VAL A 8 -0.35 9.46 6.93
C VAL A 8 -1.88 9.53 6.82
N THR A 9 -2.56 10.21 7.74
CA THR A 9 -4.02 10.38 7.76
C THR A 9 -4.42 11.81 8.16
N GLY A 10 -5.66 12.18 7.84
CA GLY A 10 -6.22 13.51 8.14
C GLY A 10 -5.68 14.65 7.26
N ASP A 11 -6.01 15.88 7.61
CA ASP A 11 -5.69 17.08 6.82
C ASP A 11 -4.19 17.30 6.63
N GLY A 12 -3.37 16.79 7.55
CA GLY A 12 -1.91 16.83 7.50
C GLY A 12 -1.25 15.67 6.77
N ALA A 13 -2.01 14.76 6.16
CA ALA A 13 -1.44 13.58 5.49
C ALA A 13 -0.45 13.99 4.40
N HIS A 14 0.67 13.29 4.30
CA HIS A 14 1.66 13.50 3.25
C HIS A 14 1.03 13.30 1.86
N PRO A 15 1.44 14.05 0.81
CA PRO A 15 0.83 13.98 -0.53
C PRO A 15 0.71 12.56 -1.09
N LEU A 16 1.73 11.72 -0.90
CA LEU A 16 1.67 10.30 -1.29
C LEU A 16 0.48 9.57 -0.64
N TYR A 17 0.29 9.70 0.67
CA TYR A 17 -0.81 9.03 1.38
C TYR A 17 -2.18 9.61 1.04
N ARG A 18 -2.26 10.90 0.68
CA ARG A 18 -3.49 11.47 0.10
C ARG A 18 -3.84 10.78 -1.21
N GLN A 19 -2.87 10.62 -2.12
CA GLN A 19 -3.10 9.95 -3.40
C GLN A 19 -3.51 8.49 -3.20
N LEU A 20 -2.81 7.75 -2.35
CA LEU A 20 -3.16 6.36 -2.02
C LEU A 20 -4.57 6.24 -1.43
N THR A 21 -5.02 7.23 -0.64
CA THR A 21 -6.37 7.27 -0.08
C THR A 21 -7.43 7.67 -1.10
N ILE A 22 -7.08 8.42 -2.15
CA ILE A 22 -8.00 8.72 -3.26
C ILE A 22 -8.26 7.47 -4.11
N GLU A 23 -7.22 6.68 -4.38
CA GLU A 23 -7.30 5.45 -5.17
C GLU A 23 -7.75 4.22 -4.36
N SER A 24 -7.79 4.33 -3.03
CA SER A 24 -8.11 3.23 -2.11
C SER A 24 -8.73 3.77 -0.82
N GLU A 25 -8.37 3.21 0.33
CA GLU A 25 -8.80 3.65 1.65
C GLU A 25 -7.59 4.12 2.46
N ALA A 26 -7.82 5.02 3.42
CA ALA A 26 -6.78 5.48 4.34
C ALA A 26 -6.20 4.32 5.19
N PRO A 27 -4.97 4.45 5.71
CA PRO A 27 -4.42 3.48 6.65
C PRO A 27 -5.30 3.36 7.89
N SER A 28 -5.72 2.14 8.22
CA SER A 28 -6.55 1.88 9.41
C SER A 28 -5.69 1.77 10.69
N TRP A 29 -4.46 1.27 10.54
CA TRP A 29 -3.48 1.16 11.63
C TRP A 29 -2.05 1.03 11.07
N ASN A 30 -1.08 0.95 11.98
CA ASN A 30 0.29 0.58 11.66
C ASN A 30 0.32 -0.72 10.85
N PHE A 31 1.19 -0.79 9.84
CA PHE A 31 1.32 -1.90 8.90
C PHE A 31 0.17 -2.09 7.91
N THR A 32 -0.64 -1.08 7.60
CA THR A 32 -1.45 -1.11 6.36
C THR A 32 -0.51 -1.15 5.15
N LYS A 33 -0.75 -2.02 4.17
CA LYS A 33 0.10 -2.16 2.97
C LYS A 33 -0.68 -1.78 1.71
N TYR A 34 -0.04 -1.06 0.80
CA TYR A 34 -0.55 -0.75 -0.53
C TYR A 34 0.37 -1.40 -1.56
N LEU A 35 -0.22 -2.04 -2.56
CA LEU A 35 0.50 -2.59 -3.70
C LEU A 35 0.24 -1.73 -4.92
N LEU A 36 1.31 -1.26 -5.55
CA LEU A 36 1.27 -0.46 -6.75
C LEU A 36 1.80 -1.27 -7.93
N ASP A 37 1.21 -1.09 -9.11
CA ASP A 37 1.75 -1.64 -10.36
C ASP A 37 2.93 -0.82 -10.92
N ARG A 38 3.47 -1.24 -12.07
CA ARG A 38 4.62 -0.56 -12.71
C ARG A 38 4.27 0.84 -13.21
N GLU A 39 3.00 1.11 -13.46
CA GLU A 39 2.48 2.41 -13.87
C GLU A 39 2.16 3.32 -12.67
N GLY A 40 2.32 2.81 -11.44
CA GLY A 40 2.12 3.56 -10.21
C GLY A 40 0.66 3.62 -9.73
N ARG A 41 -0.23 2.77 -10.24
CA ARG A 41 -1.64 2.69 -9.83
C ARG A 41 -1.79 1.76 -8.64
N VAL A 42 -2.68 2.10 -7.69
CA VAL A 42 -2.99 1.19 -6.59
C VAL A 42 -3.80 0.00 -7.10
N VAL A 43 -3.25 -1.20 -6.97
CA VAL A 43 -3.87 -2.45 -7.46
C VAL A 43 -4.31 -3.40 -6.35
N ALA A 44 -3.87 -3.17 -5.12
CA ALA A 44 -4.40 -3.82 -3.92
C ALA A 44 -4.07 -3.03 -2.65
N ARG A 45 -4.88 -3.23 -1.60
CA ARG A 45 -4.62 -2.79 -0.23
C ARG A 45 -4.82 -3.96 0.72
N PHE A 46 -3.92 -4.11 1.69
CA PHE A 46 -3.94 -5.19 2.67
C PHE A 46 -4.05 -4.62 4.09
N ASP A 47 -4.88 -5.27 4.91
CA ASP A 47 -5.11 -4.89 6.30
C ASP A 47 -3.81 -5.01 7.12
N PRO A 48 -3.66 -4.20 8.18
CA PRO A 48 -2.63 -4.38 9.20
C PRO A 48 -2.39 -5.83 9.64
N ARG A 49 -3.44 -6.65 9.77
CA ARG A 49 -3.36 -8.05 10.20
C ARG A 49 -2.87 -9.02 9.13
N THR A 50 -2.91 -8.65 7.84
CA THR A 50 -2.35 -9.46 6.78
C THR A 50 -0.86 -9.67 7.05
N ALA A 51 -0.44 -10.93 7.15
CA ALA A 51 0.95 -11.27 7.39
C ALA A 51 1.82 -10.80 6.22
N PRO A 52 3.09 -10.42 6.43
CA PRO A 52 3.97 -10.02 5.33
C PRO A 52 4.17 -11.12 4.26
N ASN A 53 4.02 -12.39 4.63
CA ASN A 53 4.13 -13.56 3.78
C ASN A 53 2.76 -14.22 3.48
N ASP A 54 1.67 -13.49 3.69
CA ASP A 54 0.32 -13.97 3.35
C ASP A 54 0.24 -14.37 1.88
N GLU A 55 -0.35 -15.54 1.60
CA GLU A 55 -0.39 -16.12 0.26
C GLU A 55 -1.10 -15.20 -0.75
N ALA A 56 -2.14 -14.47 -0.34
CA ALA A 56 -2.85 -13.55 -1.22
C ALA A 56 -1.99 -12.32 -1.54
N LEU A 57 -1.22 -11.83 -0.56
CA LEU A 57 -0.29 -10.71 -0.77
C LEU A 57 0.84 -11.10 -1.72
N VAL A 58 1.52 -12.21 -1.43
CA VAL A 58 2.64 -12.70 -2.24
C VAL A 58 2.15 -13.08 -3.64
N GLY A 59 1.03 -13.79 -3.75
CA GLY A 59 0.44 -14.17 -5.04
C GLY A 59 0.15 -12.96 -5.92
N ARG A 60 -0.41 -11.87 -5.35
CA ARG A 60 -0.67 -10.64 -6.11
C ARG A 60 0.62 -9.97 -6.60
N ILE A 61 1.70 -10.02 -5.83
CA ILE A 61 3.00 -9.52 -6.26
C ILE A 61 3.52 -10.35 -7.44
N GLU A 62 3.52 -11.68 -7.32
CA GLU A 62 4.00 -12.58 -8.37
C GLU A 62 3.21 -12.45 -9.67
N GLU A 63 1.88 -12.28 -9.58
CA GLU A 63 1.02 -12.01 -10.74
C GLU A 63 1.44 -10.74 -11.51
N LEU A 64 1.78 -9.66 -10.79
CA LEU A 64 2.22 -8.40 -11.42
C LEU A 64 3.63 -8.52 -11.99
N LEU A 65 4.50 -9.30 -11.35
CA LEU A 65 5.84 -9.57 -11.85
C LEU A 65 5.80 -10.41 -13.13
N ALA A 66 4.87 -11.36 -13.24
CA ALA A 66 4.69 -12.23 -14.40
C ALA A 66 4.10 -11.54 -15.64
N GLN A 67 3.48 -10.36 -15.49
CA GLN A 67 2.93 -9.57 -16.60
C GLN A 67 4.03 -8.85 -17.41
N GLN A 68 5.07 -9.57 -17.82
CA GLN A 68 6.19 -9.09 -18.65
C GLN A 68 6.13 -9.71 -20.05
#